data_AF-A0A550CTM0-F1
#
_entry.id   AF-A0A550CTM0-F1
#
_cell.length_a   1.000
_cell.length_b   1.000
_cell.length_c   1.000
_cell.angle_alpha   90.00
_cell.angle_beta   90.00
_cell.angle_gamma   90.00
#
_symmetry.space_group_name_H-M   'P 1'
#
loop_
_entity.id
_entity.type
_entity.pdbx_description
1 polymer ?
#
loop_
_entity_poly.entity_id
_entity_poly.type
_entity_poly.pdbx_seq_one_letter_code
_entity_poly.pdbx_strand_id
1 'polypeptide(L)'
;MKAVRNMLGLPPSGDSARVLEWERAIQGGTVYEGTMYASRYKKDPVEVKIVNDAVLVTKPGGKPLKDYKRPIPLLLLSVSTYNSGTDCGITIVCPGRKPLTLFADDKDAQTEWTLRITTQAGEVAQKVPLKVRKLASHNIFNNVRCSFFWQQGHRLYIGVSDGVYEFDMENFGKPRKILTMDGLRQIGVTMDVFLCVVHHEVLASPIAALTPEKPELFSRYTERIAVDSEFFVTGRCLGRPMVCTVRAGQTKASARVFDLVPAKNSHSLRGLTEIVMANTSLSSAAFLDDKLCAITYEGFQTIDIETLELQHLLDVMGDERVRFAREVGVDSLDLFQVPGRILVCFNDCAIWIDRNGHMMGNTKILWQGKPTSFALLDQYIVAAEPSFIEVHDAESGDCVQVIRGENIRLVPVERGLDPRRNRLVILSGDRMSEVFL
;
A
#
# COMPACT_ATOMS: atom_id res chain seq x y z
N MET A 1 1.28 0.15 31.73
CA MET A 1 1.58 0.24 30.28
C MET A 1 2.16 1.58 29.83
N LYS A 2 1.48 2.73 30.02
CA LYS A 2 1.99 4.05 29.55
C LYS A 2 3.31 4.51 30.21
N ALA A 3 3.50 4.23 31.51
CA ALA A 3 4.71 4.60 32.25
C ALA A 3 5.93 3.73 31.91
N VAL A 4 5.71 2.46 31.58
CA VAL A 4 6.77 1.51 31.19
C VAL A 4 7.33 1.86 29.80
N ARG A 5 6.46 2.32 28.88
CA ARG A 5 6.89 2.76 27.53
C ARG A 5 7.74 4.03 27.54
N ASN A 6 7.40 5.00 28.39
CA ASN A 6 8.20 6.22 28.56
C ASN A 6 9.57 5.96 29.19
N MET A 7 9.72 4.91 30.01
CA MET A 7 11.01 4.49 30.59
C MET A 7 11.94 3.81 29.58
N LEU A 8 11.39 3.23 28.51
CA LEU A 8 12.12 2.37 27.55
C LEU A 8 12.52 3.10 26.25
N GLY A 9 12.43 4.43 26.20
CA GLY A 9 12.82 5.20 25.00
C GLY A 9 12.05 4.84 23.72
N LEU A 10 10.92 4.14 23.85
CA LEU A 10 10.16 3.63 22.71
C LEU A 10 9.56 4.80 21.92
N PRO A 11 9.55 4.73 20.58
CA PRO A 11 8.83 5.69 19.78
C PRO A 11 7.34 5.66 20.18
N PRO A 12 6.73 6.83 20.37
CA PRO A 12 5.43 6.93 20.99
C PRO A 12 4.31 6.35 20.13
N SER A 13 3.65 5.28 20.60
CA SER A 13 2.35 4.89 20.07
C SER A 13 1.30 5.91 20.53
N GLY A 14 0.52 6.47 19.60
CA GLY A 14 -0.54 7.42 19.93
C GLY A 14 -0.05 8.86 20.17
N ASP A 15 -0.32 9.40 21.37
CA ASP A 15 -0.29 10.86 21.61
C ASP A 15 1.08 11.54 21.40
N SER A 16 2.23 10.87 21.53
CA SER A 16 3.52 11.54 21.31
C SER A 16 4.07 11.47 19.87
N ALA A 17 3.61 10.55 19.01
CA ALA A 17 3.86 10.64 17.56
C ALA A 17 3.08 11.83 16.98
N ARG A 18 1.87 12.02 17.50
CA ARG A 18 1.04 13.20 17.23
C ARG A 18 1.77 14.48 17.67
N VAL A 19 2.34 14.52 18.87
CA VAL A 19 3.13 15.68 19.33
C VAL A 19 4.27 16.01 18.37
N LEU A 20 4.99 15.01 17.87
CA LEU A 20 6.08 15.25 16.89
C LEU A 20 5.55 15.80 15.55
N GLU A 21 4.42 15.28 15.04
CA GLU A 21 3.74 15.82 13.85
C GLU A 21 3.31 17.29 14.08
N TRP A 22 2.79 17.60 15.26
CA TRP A 22 2.41 18.97 15.65
C TRP A 22 3.61 19.91 15.76
N GLU A 23 4.69 19.47 16.39
CA GLU A 23 5.92 20.27 16.52
C GLU A 23 6.53 20.56 15.14
N ARG A 24 6.59 19.57 14.25
CA ARG A 24 7.03 19.77 12.86
C ARG A 24 6.15 20.78 12.12
N ALA A 25 4.84 20.64 12.20
CA ALA A 25 3.90 21.55 11.53
C ALA A 25 4.03 22.99 12.04
N ILE A 26 4.22 23.18 13.36
CA ILE A 26 4.45 24.50 13.96
C ILE A 26 5.80 25.08 13.53
N GLN A 27 6.86 24.27 13.44
CA GLN A 27 8.18 24.70 12.97
C GLN A 27 8.19 25.11 11.50
N GLY A 28 7.27 24.60 10.68
CA GLY A 28 7.10 24.99 9.28
C GLY A 28 6.75 26.47 9.08
N GLY A 29 6.28 27.16 10.12
CA GLY A 29 5.91 28.56 10.04
C GLY A 29 4.43 28.76 9.73
N THR A 30 3.85 29.78 10.36
CA THR A 30 2.44 30.14 10.21
C THR A 30 2.25 31.07 9.01
N VAL A 31 1.45 30.64 8.04
CA VAL A 31 1.04 31.46 6.89
C VAL A 31 -0.10 32.39 7.29
N TYR A 32 -1.06 31.87 8.07
CA TYR A 32 -2.23 32.63 8.53
C TYR A 32 -2.74 32.06 9.86
N GLU A 33 -3.21 32.91 10.76
CA GLU A 33 -3.81 32.46 12.02
C GLU A 33 -4.96 33.37 12.44
N GLY A 34 -5.87 32.81 13.22
CA GLY A 34 -6.97 33.55 13.81
C GLY A 34 -7.91 32.65 14.61
N THR A 35 -9.03 33.21 15.04
CA THR A 35 -10.00 32.53 15.87
C THR A 35 -11.25 32.18 15.06
N MET A 36 -11.76 30.98 15.24
CA MET A 36 -13.08 30.53 14.77
C MET A 36 -13.83 29.88 15.94
N TYR A 37 -15.06 29.39 15.71
CA TYR A 37 -15.84 28.73 16.75
C TYR A 37 -16.15 27.28 16.40
N ALA A 38 -15.99 26.37 17.37
CA ALA A 38 -16.27 24.94 17.18
C ALA A 38 -17.76 24.56 17.29
N SER A 39 -18.61 25.49 17.73
CA SER A 39 -20.05 25.25 17.92
C SER A 39 -20.87 26.48 17.58
N ARG A 40 -21.95 26.27 16.80
CA ARG A 40 -23.01 27.26 16.52
C ARG A 40 -23.56 27.91 17.79
N TYR A 41 -23.85 27.11 18.81
CA TYR A 41 -24.64 27.56 19.96
C TYR A 41 -23.78 28.12 21.09
N LYS A 42 -22.68 27.44 21.41
CA LYS A 42 -21.82 27.84 22.53
C LYS A 42 -20.77 28.87 22.14
N LYS A 43 -20.51 29.06 20.84
CA LYS A 43 -19.40 29.85 20.31
C LYS A 43 -18.09 29.57 21.05
N ASP A 44 -17.80 28.29 21.27
CA ASP A 44 -16.55 27.87 21.92
C ASP A 44 -15.37 28.24 21.00
N PRO A 45 -14.51 29.20 21.39
CA PRO A 45 -13.45 29.68 20.51
C PRO A 45 -12.40 28.59 20.29
N VAL A 46 -11.87 28.54 19.07
CA VAL A 46 -10.74 27.71 18.68
C VAL A 46 -9.76 28.53 17.88
N GLU A 47 -8.47 28.28 18.11
CA GLU A 47 -7.38 28.86 17.35
C GLU A 47 -7.16 28.01 16.10
N VAL A 48 -7.19 28.65 14.94
CA VAL A 48 -6.95 28.02 13.64
C VAL A 48 -5.67 28.61 13.07
N LYS A 49 -4.72 27.75 12.71
CA LYS A 49 -3.49 28.16 12.00
C LYS A 49 -3.37 27.42 10.70
N ILE A 50 -3.11 28.15 9.62
CA ILE A 50 -2.68 27.61 8.34
C ILE A 50 -1.16 27.68 8.34
N VAL A 51 -0.51 26.52 8.28
CA VAL A 51 0.93 26.39 8.10
C VAL A 51 1.23 25.90 6.68
N ASN A 52 2.50 25.75 6.32
CA ASN A 52 2.90 25.45 4.94
C ASN A 52 2.19 24.25 4.32
N ASP A 53 2.01 23.16 5.07
CA ASP A 53 1.52 21.86 4.60
C ASP A 53 0.25 21.37 5.32
N ALA A 54 -0.25 22.11 6.31
CA ALA A 54 -1.37 21.67 7.14
C ALA A 54 -2.25 22.82 7.69
N VAL A 55 -3.44 22.44 8.15
CA VAL A 55 -4.31 23.26 9.01
C VAL A 55 -4.28 22.69 10.43
N LEU A 56 -4.01 23.56 11.38
CA LEU A 56 -3.96 23.27 12.81
C LEU A 56 -5.19 23.87 13.48
N VAL A 57 -5.86 23.07 14.32
CA VAL A 57 -7.02 23.54 15.11
C VAL A 57 -6.83 23.17 16.58
N THR A 58 -6.70 24.19 17.42
CA THR A 58 -6.46 24.05 18.86
C THR A 58 -7.52 24.75 19.69
N LYS A 59 -7.73 24.27 20.90
CA LYS A 59 -8.41 25.03 21.95
C LYS A 59 -7.51 26.20 22.39
N PRO A 60 -8.09 27.26 22.97
CA PRO A 60 -7.32 28.31 23.63
C PRO A 60 -6.30 27.71 24.60
N GLY A 61 -5.03 28.09 24.44
CA GLY A 61 -3.90 27.49 25.16
C GLY A 61 -3.23 26.31 24.43
N GLY A 62 -3.44 26.18 23.12
CA GLY A 62 -2.62 25.35 22.23
C GLY A 62 -2.89 23.84 22.26
N LYS A 63 -3.93 23.37 22.98
CA LYS A 63 -4.26 21.93 23.02
C LYS A 63 -5.06 21.51 21.80
N PRO A 64 -4.68 20.45 21.07
CA PRO A 64 -5.47 19.93 19.94
C PRO A 64 -6.90 19.53 20.34
N LEU A 65 -7.84 19.63 19.39
CA LEU A 65 -9.19 19.11 19.59
C LEU A 65 -9.17 17.58 19.75
N LYS A 66 -10.14 17.03 20.50
CA LYS A 66 -10.20 15.59 20.83
C LYS A 66 -10.16 14.68 19.59
N ASP A 67 -10.88 15.08 18.54
CA ASP A 67 -11.00 14.32 17.29
C ASP A 67 -9.98 14.77 16.22
N TYR A 68 -9.22 15.84 16.48
CA TYR A 68 -8.19 16.39 15.57
C TYR A 68 -6.86 16.50 16.31
N LYS A 69 -6.39 15.35 16.80
CA LYS A 69 -5.11 15.28 17.49
C LYS A 69 -3.90 15.26 16.55
N ARG A 70 -4.09 15.34 15.24
CA ARG A 70 -3.03 15.46 14.23
C ARG A 70 -3.27 16.73 13.40
N PRO A 71 -2.23 17.39 12.87
CA PRO A 71 -2.37 18.39 11.82
C PRO A 71 -3.27 17.87 10.69
N ILE A 72 -4.09 18.71 10.07
CA ILE A 72 -4.94 18.35 8.93
C ILE A 72 -4.14 18.65 7.65
N PRO A 73 -3.62 17.65 6.91
CA PRO A 73 -2.78 17.93 5.76
C PRO A 73 -3.57 18.65 4.65
N LEU A 74 -2.98 19.71 4.09
CA LEU A 74 -3.62 20.51 3.04
C LEU A 74 -3.90 19.69 1.78
N LEU A 75 -3.04 18.71 1.47
CA LEU A 75 -3.24 17.78 0.35
C LEU A 75 -4.47 16.90 0.52
N LEU A 76 -4.86 16.61 1.76
CA LEU A 76 -5.98 15.71 2.09
C LEU A 76 -7.30 16.44 2.30
N LEU A 77 -7.28 17.74 2.53
CA LEU A 77 -8.51 18.44 2.87
C LEU A 77 -9.34 18.84 1.65
N SER A 78 -10.67 18.83 1.82
CA SER A 78 -11.62 19.56 0.99
C SER A 78 -12.42 20.50 1.87
N VAL A 79 -12.77 21.66 1.34
CA VAL A 79 -13.51 22.69 2.07
C VAL A 79 -14.87 22.88 1.41
N SER A 80 -15.91 22.94 2.22
CA SER A 80 -17.25 23.37 1.79
C SER A 80 -17.81 24.39 2.78
N THR A 81 -18.64 25.31 2.28
CA THR A 81 -19.28 26.33 3.10
C THR A 81 -20.73 25.95 3.40
N TYR A 82 -21.18 26.24 4.62
CA TYR A 82 -22.55 26.05 5.06
C TYR A 82 -23.09 27.36 5.63
N ASN A 83 -24.26 27.81 5.16
CA ASN A 83 -24.89 29.04 5.61
C ASN A 83 -26.32 28.76 6.09
N SER A 84 -26.68 29.25 7.27
CA SER A 84 -28.05 29.13 7.80
C SER A 84 -28.34 30.31 8.73
N GLY A 85 -29.21 31.21 8.29
CA GLY A 85 -29.46 32.47 8.99
C GLY A 85 -28.20 33.32 9.04
N THR A 86 -27.77 33.68 10.25
CA THR A 86 -26.52 34.42 10.52
C THR A 86 -25.29 33.51 10.63
N ASP A 87 -25.47 32.19 10.61
CA ASP A 87 -24.36 31.26 10.79
C ASP A 87 -23.56 31.08 9.51
N CYS A 88 -22.25 31.34 9.60
CA CYS A 88 -21.30 31.22 8.50
C CYS A 88 -20.30 30.09 8.80
N GLY A 89 -20.66 28.86 8.42
CA GLY A 89 -19.88 27.65 8.70
C GLY A 89 -18.92 27.26 7.56
N ILE A 90 -17.74 26.78 7.91
CA ILE A 90 -16.74 26.18 7.01
C ILE A 90 -16.54 24.75 7.46
N THR A 91 -16.85 23.80 6.58
CA THR A 91 -16.66 22.38 6.82
C THR A 91 -15.40 21.92 6.13
N ILE A 92 -14.42 21.49 6.93
CA ILE A 92 -13.18 20.87 6.48
C ILE A 92 -13.41 19.36 6.53
N VAL A 93 -13.29 18.71 5.38
CA VAL A 93 -13.37 17.25 5.26
C VAL A 93 -11.97 16.74 4.97
N CYS A 94 -11.48 15.86 5.84
CA CYS A 94 -10.23 15.13 5.63
C CYS A 94 -10.58 13.64 5.63
N PRO A 95 -10.19 12.88 4.60
CA PRO A 95 -10.33 11.43 4.61
C PRO A 95 -9.77 10.80 5.89
N GLY A 96 -10.43 9.74 6.36
CA GLY A 96 -10.09 9.07 7.62
C GLY A 96 -10.49 9.81 8.90
N ARG A 97 -11.00 11.05 8.82
CA ARG A 97 -11.42 11.87 9.97
C ARG A 97 -12.90 12.24 9.85
N LYS A 98 -13.52 12.56 10.99
CA LYS A 98 -14.86 13.17 10.96
C LYS A 98 -14.78 14.52 10.21
N PRO A 99 -15.87 15.01 9.60
CA PRO A 99 -15.91 16.39 9.12
C PRO A 99 -15.80 17.38 10.28
N LEU A 100 -15.03 18.45 10.11
CA LEU A 100 -14.89 19.54 11.08
C LEU A 100 -15.64 20.76 10.56
N THR A 101 -16.72 21.15 11.21
CA THR A 101 -17.38 22.43 10.90
C THR A 101 -16.95 23.48 11.92
N LEU A 102 -16.31 24.54 11.42
CA LEU A 102 -15.94 25.73 12.18
C LEU A 102 -16.81 26.90 11.74
N PHE A 103 -17.16 27.80 12.65
CA PHE A 103 -17.99 28.96 12.36
C PHE A 103 -17.14 30.23 12.39
N ALA A 104 -17.27 31.06 11.36
CA ALA A 104 -16.68 32.39 11.29
C ALA A 104 -17.61 33.43 11.96
N ASP A 105 -17.09 34.63 12.23
CA ASP A 105 -17.86 35.74 12.81
C ASP A 105 -18.96 36.22 11.86
N ASP A 106 -18.63 36.32 10.58
CA ASP A 106 -19.52 36.78 9.52
C ASP A 106 -19.18 36.13 8.16
N LYS A 107 -19.88 36.58 7.12
CA LYS A 107 -19.75 36.05 5.76
C LYS A 107 -18.45 36.47 5.08
N ASP A 108 -17.91 37.63 5.43
CA ASP A 108 -16.66 38.14 4.85
C ASP A 108 -15.48 37.34 5.41
N ALA A 109 -15.48 37.12 6.73
CA ALA A 109 -14.54 36.23 7.40
C ALA A 109 -14.64 34.79 6.86
N GLN A 110 -15.85 34.25 6.65
CA GLN A 110 -16.02 32.92 6.05
C GLN A 110 -15.37 32.84 4.65
N THR A 111 -15.55 33.88 3.84
CA THR A 111 -15.02 33.96 2.48
C THR A 111 -13.49 34.07 2.50
N GLU A 112 -12.93 34.90 3.38
CA GLU A 112 -11.49 35.03 3.56
C GLU A 112 -10.86 33.71 4.02
N TRP A 113 -11.38 33.09 5.08
CA TRP A 113 -10.85 31.80 5.58
C TRP A 113 -10.88 30.72 4.49
N THR A 114 -11.99 30.61 3.78
CA THR A 114 -12.15 29.63 2.70
C THR A 114 -11.14 29.89 1.58
N LEU A 115 -10.97 31.15 1.16
CA LEU A 115 -9.99 31.54 0.15
C LEU A 115 -8.55 31.23 0.59
N ARG A 116 -8.18 31.56 1.82
CA ARG A 116 -6.82 31.32 2.35
C ARG A 116 -6.49 29.83 2.39
N ILE A 117 -7.39 29.01 2.94
CA ILE A 117 -7.21 27.55 3.02
C ILE A 117 -7.10 26.95 1.62
N THR A 118 -7.99 27.32 0.71
CA THR A 118 -7.99 26.77 -0.65
C THR A 118 -6.81 27.22 -1.48
N THR A 119 -6.35 28.47 -1.31
CA THR A 119 -5.14 29.00 -1.98
C THR A 119 -3.91 28.22 -1.53
N GLN A 120 -3.71 28.10 -0.21
CA GLN A 120 -2.57 27.35 0.33
C GLN A 120 -2.61 25.88 -0.09
N ALA A 121 -3.78 25.23 -0.05
CA ALA A 121 -3.93 23.85 -0.52
C ALA A 121 -3.60 23.70 -2.02
N GLY A 122 -3.97 24.70 -2.83
CA GLY A 122 -3.63 24.75 -4.25
C GLY A 122 -2.13 24.85 -4.50
N GLU A 123 -1.41 25.66 -3.73
CA GLU A 123 0.05 25.81 -3.82
C GLU A 123 0.79 24.51 -3.50
N VAL A 124 0.37 23.82 -2.42
CA VAL A 124 0.95 22.52 -2.04
C VAL A 124 0.66 21.46 -3.13
N ALA A 125 -0.53 21.48 -3.73
CA ALA A 125 -0.93 20.52 -4.75
C ALA A 125 -0.27 20.71 -6.14
N GLN A 126 0.45 21.82 -6.39
CA GLN A 126 1.08 22.04 -7.70
C GLN A 126 2.32 21.17 -7.96
N LYS A 127 2.96 20.65 -6.90
CA LYS A 127 4.20 19.86 -7.00
C LYS A 127 3.92 18.36 -6.84
N VAL A 128 3.10 17.79 -7.73
CA VAL A 128 2.77 16.36 -7.68
C VAL A 128 3.80 15.52 -8.45
N PRO A 129 4.42 14.50 -7.83
CA PRO A 129 5.35 13.63 -8.53
C PRO A 129 4.67 12.65 -9.47
N LEU A 130 3.44 12.23 -9.19
CA LEU A 130 2.72 11.22 -9.99
C LEU A 130 1.60 11.85 -10.82
N LYS A 131 1.54 11.42 -12.08
CA LYS A 131 0.46 11.72 -13.02
C LYS A 131 -0.51 10.56 -13.10
N VAL A 132 -1.77 10.87 -13.36
CA VAL A 132 -2.84 9.88 -13.53
C VAL A 132 -3.43 10.00 -14.93
N ARG A 133 -3.45 8.90 -15.67
CA ARG A 133 -4.05 8.81 -17.00
C ARG A 133 -5.14 7.75 -17.00
N LYS A 134 -6.38 8.16 -17.32
CA LYS A 134 -7.48 7.21 -17.55
C LYS A 134 -7.17 6.35 -18.78
N LEU A 135 -7.27 5.03 -18.64
CA LEU A 135 -7.06 4.09 -19.75
C LEU A 135 -8.39 3.65 -20.34
N ALA A 136 -9.27 3.07 -19.52
CA ALA A 136 -10.54 2.49 -19.98
C ALA A 136 -11.60 2.44 -18.87
N SER A 137 -12.84 2.21 -19.27
CA SER A 137 -13.97 1.93 -18.39
C SER A 137 -14.69 0.67 -18.86
N HIS A 138 -14.83 -0.34 -17.99
CA HIS A 138 -15.50 -1.59 -18.31
C HIS A 138 -15.98 -2.30 -17.03
N ASN A 139 -17.18 -2.88 -17.04
CA ASN A 139 -17.77 -3.53 -15.86
C ASN A 139 -16.93 -4.65 -15.25
N ILE A 140 -16.11 -5.32 -16.07
CA ILE A 140 -15.18 -6.37 -15.62
C ILE A 140 -14.17 -5.86 -14.58
N PHE A 141 -13.82 -4.56 -14.64
CA PHE A 141 -12.86 -3.95 -13.72
C PHE A 141 -13.36 -3.91 -12.28
N ASN A 142 -14.68 -3.98 -12.06
CA ASN A 142 -15.23 -4.14 -10.71
C ASN A 142 -14.84 -5.48 -10.07
N ASN A 143 -14.64 -6.53 -10.87
CA ASN A 143 -14.50 -7.90 -10.39
C ASN A 143 -13.06 -8.44 -10.44
N VAL A 144 -12.08 -7.59 -10.77
CA VAL A 144 -10.66 -7.97 -10.83
C VAL A 144 -10.18 -8.40 -9.46
N ARG A 145 -9.49 -9.55 -9.43
CA ARG A 145 -8.88 -10.13 -8.23
C ARG A 145 -7.36 -10.05 -8.27
N CYS A 146 -6.78 -10.31 -9.44
CA CYS A 146 -5.35 -10.46 -9.63
C CYS A 146 -4.97 -10.09 -11.07
N SER A 147 -3.67 -9.93 -11.30
CA SER A 147 -3.16 -9.38 -12.55
C SER A 147 -1.66 -9.55 -12.68
N PHE A 148 -1.15 -9.44 -13.89
CA PHE A 148 0.28 -9.26 -14.14
C PHE A 148 0.49 -8.55 -15.49
N PHE A 149 1.66 -7.93 -15.64
CA PHE A 149 2.10 -7.37 -16.90
C PHE A 149 2.92 -8.37 -17.70
N TRP A 150 2.79 -8.32 -19.01
CA TRP A 150 3.56 -9.13 -19.94
C TRP A 150 3.98 -8.31 -21.17
N GLN A 151 4.92 -8.84 -21.95
CA GLN A 151 5.46 -8.19 -23.15
C GLN A 151 5.87 -6.74 -22.87
N GLN A 152 6.82 -6.51 -21.97
CA GLN A 152 7.27 -5.17 -21.59
C GLN A 152 6.12 -4.24 -21.11
N GLY A 153 5.05 -4.85 -20.59
CA GLY A 153 3.86 -4.20 -20.06
C GLY A 153 2.87 -3.75 -21.13
N HIS A 154 3.13 -4.00 -22.42
CA HIS A 154 2.16 -3.75 -23.50
C HIS A 154 0.86 -4.56 -23.33
N ARG A 155 0.93 -5.67 -22.58
CA ARG A 155 -0.24 -6.48 -22.23
C ARG A 155 -0.42 -6.52 -20.72
N LEU A 156 -1.65 -6.27 -20.27
CA LEU A 156 -2.10 -6.51 -18.90
C LEU A 156 -3.01 -7.72 -18.88
N TYR A 157 -2.65 -8.73 -18.10
CA TYR A 157 -3.48 -9.90 -17.86
C TYR A 157 -4.26 -9.69 -16.57
N ILE A 158 -5.55 -10.00 -16.60
CA ILE A 158 -6.51 -9.72 -15.54
C ILE A 158 -7.24 -11.00 -15.19
N GLY A 159 -7.13 -11.41 -13.93
CA GLY A 159 -7.84 -12.54 -13.37
C GLY A 159 -9.13 -12.08 -12.69
N VAL A 160 -10.24 -12.69 -13.10
CA VAL A 160 -11.56 -12.59 -12.47
C VAL A 160 -12.05 -14.01 -12.15
N SER A 161 -13.15 -14.15 -11.41
CA SER A 161 -13.61 -15.47 -10.96
C SER A 161 -13.87 -16.50 -12.07
N ASP A 162 -14.18 -16.05 -13.29
CA ASP A 162 -14.58 -16.88 -14.43
C ASP A 162 -13.49 -17.07 -15.49
N GLY A 163 -12.29 -16.55 -15.25
CA GLY A 163 -11.14 -16.77 -16.12
C GLY A 163 -10.16 -15.60 -16.20
N VAL A 164 -9.32 -15.67 -17.24
CA VAL A 164 -8.25 -14.70 -17.52
C VAL A 164 -8.61 -13.88 -18.75
N TYR A 165 -8.42 -12.57 -18.65
CA TYR A 165 -8.63 -11.61 -19.72
C TYR A 165 -7.33 -10.88 -20.02
N GLU A 166 -7.10 -10.58 -21.28
CA GLU A 166 -5.99 -9.77 -21.78
C GLU A 166 -6.51 -8.37 -22.11
N PHE A 167 -5.76 -7.36 -21.70
CA PHE A 167 -6.00 -5.96 -22.01
C PHE A 167 -4.78 -5.35 -22.70
N ASP A 168 -5.02 -4.68 -23.83
CA ASP A 168 -4.00 -3.97 -24.59
C ASP A 168 -3.74 -2.59 -23.96
N MET A 169 -2.51 -2.38 -23.51
CA MET A 169 -2.09 -1.14 -22.83
C MET A 169 -1.66 -0.03 -23.81
N GLU A 170 -1.69 -0.28 -25.12
CA GLU A 170 -1.41 0.71 -26.16
C GLU A 170 -2.68 1.12 -26.88
N ASN A 171 -3.51 0.14 -27.24
CA ASN A 171 -4.78 0.34 -27.91
C ASN A 171 -5.91 0.08 -26.93
N PHE A 172 -6.20 1.08 -26.08
CA PHE A 172 -7.21 0.98 -25.02
C PHE A 172 -8.55 0.53 -25.59
N GLY A 173 -8.86 -0.75 -25.40
CA GLY A 173 -10.01 -1.44 -25.97
C GLY A 173 -10.81 -2.17 -24.90
N LYS A 174 -11.62 -3.14 -25.32
CA LYS A 174 -12.31 -4.03 -24.37
C LYS A 174 -11.37 -5.16 -23.97
N PRO A 175 -11.32 -5.55 -22.68
CA PRO A 175 -10.61 -6.75 -22.26
C PRO A 175 -11.10 -7.99 -23.02
N ARG A 176 -10.17 -8.79 -23.57
CA ARG A 176 -10.45 -10.01 -24.34
C ARG A 176 -10.26 -11.22 -23.45
N LYS A 177 -11.27 -12.09 -23.32
CA LYS A 177 -11.13 -13.34 -22.57
C LYS A 177 -10.20 -14.30 -23.32
N ILE A 178 -9.17 -14.81 -22.65
CA ILE A 178 -8.17 -15.71 -23.25
C ILE A 178 -8.18 -17.10 -22.63
N LEU A 179 -8.72 -17.25 -21.41
CA LEU A 179 -8.84 -18.53 -20.72
C LEU A 179 -10.13 -18.53 -19.90
N THR A 180 -10.95 -19.56 -20.06
CA THR A 180 -12.17 -19.77 -19.25
C THR A 180 -11.84 -20.75 -18.13
N MET A 181 -12.10 -20.35 -16.89
CA MET A 181 -11.72 -21.12 -15.71
C MET A 181 -12.54 -20.66 -14.51
N ASP A 182 -13.25 -21.58 -13.85
CA ASP A 182 -14.00 -21.25 -12.65
C ASP A 182 -13.09 -21.19 -11.41
N GLY A 183 -13.48 -20.40 -10.43
CA GLY A 183 -12.79 -20.35 -9.13
C GLY A 183 -11.38 -19.77 -9.14
N LEU A 184 -11.01 -18.99 -10.17
CA LEU A 184 -9.70 -18.35 -10.24
C LEU A 184 -9.50 -17.36 -9.09
N ARG A 185 -8.37 -17.50 -8.38
CA ARG A 185 -8.02 -16.66 -7.22
C ARG A 185 -6.81 -15.77 -7.46
N GLN A 186 -5.76 -16.33 -8.04
CA GLN A 186 -4.51 -15.62 -8.30
C GLN A 186 -3.98 -16.00 -9.69
N ILE A 187 -3.34 -15.05 -10.37
CA ILE A 187 -2.55 -15.27 -11.58
C ILE A 187 -1.21 -14.58 -11.43
N GLY A 188 -0.23 -15.06 -12.18
CA GLY A 188 1.13 -14.55 -12.18
C GLY A 188 1.92 -15.10 -13.35
N VAL A 189 3.08 -14.50 -13.58
CA VAL A 189 4.04 -14.97 -14.58
C VAL A 189 5.43 -14.77 -14.04
N THR A 190 6.29 -15.76 -14.21
CA THR A 190 7.72 -15.63 -13.95
C THR A 190 8.52 -16.26 -15.07
N MET A 191 9.52 -15.53 -15.57
CA MET A 191 10.17 -15.83 -16.84
C MET A 191 9.13 -16.03 -17.94
N ASP A 192 8.90 -17.23 -18.45
CA ASP A 192 7.88 -17.58 -19.45
C ASP A 192 6.81 -18.56 -18.92
N VAL A 193 6.76 -18.76 -17.60
CA VAL A 193 5.82 -19.68 -16.93
C VAL A 193 4.68 -18.87 -16.33
N PHE A 194 3.48 -19.09 -16.87
CA PHE A 194 2.23 -18.63 -16.27
C PHE A 194 1.83 -19.54 -15.10
N LEU A 195 1.41 -18.91 -14.01
CA LEU A 195 0.95 -19.56 -12.79
C LEU A 195 -0.47 -19.10 -12.47
N CYS A 196 -1.31 -20.01 -12.00
CA CYS A 196 -2.60 -19.64 -11.45
C CYS A 196 -3.00 -20.49 -10.24
N VAL A 197 -3.79 -19.88 -9.35
CA VAL A 197 -4.45 -20.56 -8.23
C VAL A 197 -5.93 -20.73 -8.52
N VAL A 198 -6.40 -21.97 -8.48
CA VAL A 198 -7.76 -22.37 -8.82
C VAL A 198 -8.26 -23.35 -7.77
N HIS A 199 -9.35 -23.03 -7.07
CA HIS A 199 -9.93 -23.89 -6.02
C HIS A 199 -8.91 -24.53 -5.04
N HIS A 200 -7.84 -23.80 -4.67
CA HIS A 200 -6.71 -24.24 -3.81
C HIS A 200 -5.64 -25.13 -4.47
N GLU A 201 -5.61 -25.23 -5.79
CA GLU A 201 -4.53 -25.85 -6.55
C GLU A 201 -3.69 -24.80 -7.27
N VAL A 202 -2.38 -25.01 -7.34
CA VAL A 202 -1.49 -24.18 -8.15
C VAL A 202 -1.16 -24.92 -9.44
N LEU A 203 -1.48 -24.27 -10.55
CA LEU A 203 -1.22 -24.77 -11.90
C LEU A 203 -0.12 -23.92 -12.54
N ALA A 204 0.75 -24.57 -13.31
CA ALA A 204 1.82 -23.95 -14.07
C ALA A 204 1.71 -24.34 -15.54
N SER A 205 1.87 -23.38 -16.45
CA SER A 205 1.82 -23.61 -17.89
C SER A 205 2.72 -22.60 -18.60
N PRO A 206 3.33 -22.92 -19.75
CA PRO A 206 4.00 -21.92 -20.56
C PRO A 206 3.02 -20.79 -20.92
N ILE A 207 3.41 -19.53 -20.79
CA ILE A 207 2.51 -18.39 -21.09
C ILE A 207 2.05 -18.39 -22.56
N ALA A 208 2.84 -18.95 -23.47
CA ALA A 208 2.47 -19.14 -24.87
C ALA A 208 1.27 -20.08 -25.08
N ALA A 209 0.91 -20.89 -24.08
CA ALA A 209 -0.29 -21.74 -24.12
C ALA A 209 -1.59 -20.95 -23.83
N LEU A 210 -1.50 -19.71 -23.35
CA LEU A 210 -2.64 -18.83 -23.13
C LEU A 210 -3.02 -18.13 -24.44
N THR A 211 -3.69 -18.88 -25.32
CA THR A 211 -4.13 -18.39 -26.64
C THR A 211 -5.60 -18.72 -26.85
N PRO A 212 -6.43 -17.72 -27.24
CA PRO A 212 -7.82 -17.97 -27.58
C PRO A 212 -7.98 -18.73 -28.90
N GLU A 213 -6.95 -18.74 -29.77
CA GLU A 213 -6.98 -19.46 -31.04
C GLU A 213 -6.89 -20.99 -30.85
N LYS A 214 -6.21 -21.45 -29.78
CA LYS A 214 -6.03 -22.88 -29.45
C LYS A 214 -6.14 -23.12 -27.93
N PRO A 215 -7.34 -22.99 -27.34
CA PRO A 215 -7.54 -23.07 -25.90
C PRO A 215 -7.14 -24.43 -25.30
N GLU A 216 -7.15 -25.51 -26.09
CA GLU A 216 -6.74 -26.85 -25.69
C GLU A 216 -5.25 -26.96 -25.34
N LEU A 217 -4.41 -26.02 -25.78
CA LEU A 217 -2.98 -26.03 -25.46
C LEU A 217 -2.72 -25.83 -23.98
N PHE A 218 -3.53 -25.00 -23.32
CA PHE A 218 -3.42 -24.81 -21.87
C PHE A 218 -3.60 -26.15 -21.16
N SER A 219 -4.71 -26.85 -21.37
CA SER A 219 -4.97 -28.15 -20.74
C SER A 219 -3.91 -29.21 -21.08
N ARG A 220 -3.26 -29.12 -22.24
CA ARG A 220 -2.22 -30.06 -22.67
C ARG A 220 -0.87 -29.85 -21.96
N TYR A 221 -0.50 -28.59 -21.72
CA TYR A 221 0.81 -28.24 -21.17
C TYR A 221 0.78 -27.86 -19.69
N THR A 222 -0.41 -27.67 -19.12
CA THR A 222 -0.56 -27.32 -17.72
C THR A 222 -0.21 -28.49 -16.82
N GLU A 223 0.64 -28.22 -15.84
CA GLU A 223 1.02 -29.13 -14.78
C GLU A 223 0.51 -28.60 -13.44
N ARG A 224 0.04 -29.51 -12.57
CA ARG A 224 -0.34 -29.17 -11.19
C ARG A 224 0.87 -29.30 -10.29
N ILE A 225 1.35 -28.19 -9.73
CA ILE A 225 2.58 -28.14 -8.93
C ILE A 225 2.34 -28.19 -7.43
N ALA A 226 1.15 -27.80 -6.97
CA ALA A 226 0.76 -27.85 -5.57
C ALA A 226 -0.75 -28.02 -5.39
N VAL A 227 -1.13 -28.61 -4.26
CA VAL A 227 -2.51 -28.84 -3.79
C VAL A 227 -2.62 -28.25 -2.38
N ASP A 228 -3.82 -27.87 -1.96
CA ASP A 228 -4.09 -27.20 -0.68
C ASP A 228 -3.26 -25.92 -0.50
N SER A 229 -3.06 -25.15 -1.58
CA SER A 229 -2.28 -23.91 -1.56
C SER A 229 -3.21 -22.71 -1.70
N GLU A 230 -3.02 -21.72 -0.83
CA GLU A 230 -3.86 -20.52 -0.81
C GLU A 230 -3.39 -19.46 -1.79
N PHE A 231 -2.08 -19.34 -1.94
CA PHE A 231 -1.45 -18.40 -2.86
C PHE A 231 -0.06 -18.91 -3.26
N PHE A 232 0.52 -18.28 -4.27
CA PHE A 232 1.94 -18.39 -4.58
C PHE A 232 2.59 -17.02 -4.61
N VAL A 233 3.91 -17.00 -4.50
CA VAL A 233 4.74 -15.82 -4.70
C VAL A 233 5.87 -16.18 -5.64
N THR A 234 6.24 -15.26 -6.53
CA THR A 234 7.45 -15.39 -7.34
C THR A 234 8.42 -14.27 -7.03
N GLY A 235 9.68 -14.49 -7.37
CA GLY A 235 10.73 -13.50 -7.17
C GLY A 235 12.09 -14.05 -7.53
N ARG A 236 13.14 -13.33 -7.15
CA ARG A 236 14.52 -13.78 -7.27
C ARG A 236 15.11 -13.96 -5.89
N CYS A 237 15.79 -15.08 -5.68
CA CYS A 237 16.54 -15.37 -4.47
C CYS A 237 17.81 -16.14 -4.86
N LEU A 238 18.95 -15.84 -4.24
CA LEU A 238 20.25 -16.40 -4.59
C LEU A 238 20.58 -16.23 -6.09
N GLY A 239 20.18 -15.08 -6.66
CA GLY A 239 20.35 -14.76 -8.08
C GLY A 239 19.45 -15.52 -9.06
N ARG A 240 18.60 -16.43 -8.58
CA ARG A 240 17.76 -17.31 -9.40
C ARG A 240 16.28 -16.95 -9.32
N PRO A 241 15.52 -17.04 -10.43
CA PRO A 241 14.06 -16.92 -10.38
C PRO A 241 13.46 -18.14 -9.67
N MET A 242 12.58 -17.89 -8.69
CA MET A 242 11.95 -18.91 -7.87
C MET A 242 10.44 -18.70 -7.74
N VAL A 243 9.73 -19.78 -7.45
CA VAL A 243 8.31 -19.79 -7.07
C VAL A 243 8.19 -20.39 -5.68
N CYS A 244 7.38 -19.79 -4.82
CA CYS A 244 7.00 -20.38 -3.55
C CYS A 244 5.48 -20.54 -3.50
N THR A 245 5.00 -21.77 -3.31
CA THR A 245 3.57 -22.05 -3.08
C THR A 245 3.32 -22.15 -1.58
N VAL A 246 2.27 -21.51 -1.09
CA VAL A 246 1.97 -21.40 0.33
C VAL A 246 0.67 -22.11 0.69
N ARG A 247 0.76 -23.03 1.65
CA ARG A 247 -0.38 -23.59 2.37
C ARG A 247 -0.54 -22.84 3.68
N ALA A 248 -1.55 -21.97 3.76
CA ALA A 248 -1.89 -21.27 4.99
C ALA A 248 -2.85 -22.15 5.82
N GLY A 249 -2.31 -23.01 6.68
CA GLY A 249 -3.10 -23.78 7.64
C GLY A 249 -3.25 -23.04 8.97
N GLN A 250 -4.35 -23.29 9.71
CA GLN A 250 -4.53 -22.72 11.06
C GLN A 250 -3.59 -23.35 12.10
N THR A 251 -3.15 -24.59 11.88
CA THR A 251 -2.27 -25.33 12.80
C THR A 251 -0.85 -25.48 12.27
N LYS A 252 -0.70 -25.53 10.95
CA LYS A 252 0.57 -25.75 10.26
C LYS A 252 0.55 -25.01 8.92
N ALA A 253 1.47 -24.07 8.77
CA ALA A 253 1.73 -23.43 7.49
C ALA A 253 2.91 -24.13 6.79
N SER A 254 2.87 -24.24 5.46
CA SER A 254 4.03 -24.69 4.69
C SER A 254 4.26 -23.84 3.45
N ALA A 255 5.53 -23.69 3.11
CA ALA A 255 6.02 -22.94 1.97
C ALA A 255 6.93 -23.85 1.15
N ARG A 256 6.48 -24.24 -0.05
CA ARG A 256 7.28 -25.08 -0.96
C ARG A 256 7.92 -24.22 -2.03
N VAL A 257 9.25 -24.28 -2.13
CA VAL A 257 10.04 -23.47 -3.03
C VAL A 257 10.48 -24.28 -4.25
N PHE A 258 10.37 -23.69 -5.42
CA PHE A 258 10.73 -24.25 -6.72
C PHE A 258 11.73 -23.33 -7.42
N ASP A 259 12.76 -23.92 -8.01
CA ASP A 259 13.68 -23.24 -8.94
C ASP A 259 13.09 -23.25 -10.35
N LEU A 260 13.27 -22.15 -11.09
CA LEU A 260 13.00 -22.13 -12.52
C LEU A 260 14.26 -22.50 -13.28
N VAL A 261 14.25 -23.69 -13.89
CA VAL A 261 15.35 -24.17 -14.72
C VAL A 261 15.00 -24.11 -16.21
N PRO A 262 15.94 -23.72 -17.09
CA PRO A 262 15.71 -23.76 -18.53
C PRO A 262 15.34 -25.16 -19.01
N ALA A 263 14.30 -25.24 -19.85
CA ALA A 263 13.86 -26.45 -20.54
C ALA A 263 13.76 -26.18 -22.06
N LYS A 264 13.44 -27.21 -22.85
CA LYS A 264 13.56 -27.16 -24.32
C LYS A 264 12.81 -25.98 -24.99
N ASN A 265 11.63 -25.63 -24.50
CA ASN A 265 10.75 -24.61 -25.09
C ASN A 265 10.16 -23.61 -24.05
N SER A 266 10.60 -23.68 -22.79
CA SER A 266 10.07 -22.91 -21.65
C SER A 266 11.03 -23.07 -20.45
N HIS A 267 10.68 -22.56 -19.27
CA HIS A 267 11.25 -23.02 -18.00
C HIS A 267 10.41 -24.14 -17.35
N SER A 268 11.07 -24.98 -16.56
CA SER A 268 10.43 -26.03 -15.75
C SER A 268 10.63 -25.73 -14.25
N LEU A 269 9.65 -26.10 -13.44
CA LEU A 269 9.67 -25.90 -12.00
C LEU A 269 10.24 -27.12 -11.29
N ARG A 270 11.45 -26.97 -10.74
CA ARG A 270 12.11 -28.02 -9.96
C ARG A 270 11.94 -27.74 -8.48
N GLY A 271 11.27 -28.64 -7.75
CA GLY A 271 11.15 -28.54 -6.29
C GLY A 271 12.54 -28.51 -5.63
N LEU A 272 12.77 -27.50 -4.79
CA LEU A 272 14.02 -27.34 -4.02
C LEU A 272 13.84 -27.81 -2.58
N THR A 273 12.88 -27.24 -1.88
CA THR A 273 12.65 -27.49 -0.46
C THR A 273 11.20 -27.22 -0.07
N GLU A 274 10.79 -27.78 1.06
CA GLU A 274 9.53 -27.47 1.72
C GLU A 274 9.79 -27.04 3.15
N ILE A 275 9.47 -25.79 3.45
CA ILE A 275 9.60 -25.18 4.77
C ILE A 275 8.27 -25.37 5.50
N VAL A 276 8.35 -25.89 6.71
CA VAL A 276 7.20 -26.12 7.57
C VAL A 276 7.29 -25.21 8.78
N MET A 277 6.24 -24.42 9.02
CA MET A 277 6.12 -23.56 10.20
C MET A 277 4.97 -24.06 11.08
N ALA A 278 5.31 -24.42 12.32
CA ALA A 278 4.36 -24.94 13.28
C ALA A 278 3.67 -23.81 14.05
N ASN A 279 2.40 -23.98 14.41
CA ASN A 279 1.62 -23.06 15.24
C ASN A 279 1.56 -21.63 14.70
N THR A 280 1.67 -21.44 13.39
CA THR A 280 1.55 -20.12 12.76
C THR A 280 0.78 -20.20 11.45
N SER A 281 0.27 -19.05 11.01
CA SER A 281 -0.37 -18.87 9.71
C SER A 281 0.38 -17.80 8.91
N LEU A 282 0.52 -18.05 7.61
CA LEU A 282 1.13 -17.11 6.67
C LEU A 282 0.05 -16.22 6.07
N SER A 283 0.21 -14.91 6.21
CA SER A 283 -0.63 -13.92 5.52
C SER A 283 -0.08 -13.61 4.13
N SER A 284 1.24 -13.54 3.99
CA SER A 284 1.94 -13.22 2.75
C SER A 284 3.40 -13.69 2.80
N ALA A 285 4.11 -13.61 1.68
CA ALA A 285 5.54 -13.89 1.59
C ALA A 285 6.20 -13.05 0.51
N ALA A 286 7.52 -12.84 0.62
CA ALA A 286 8.32 -12.13 -0.38
C ALA A 286 9.73 -12.72 -0.44
N PHE A 287 10.24 -12.95 -1.64
CA PHE A 287 11.66 -13.27 -1.82
C PHE A 287 12.51 -12.02 -1.58
N LEU A 288 13.55 -12.18 -0.77
CA LEU A 288 14.66 -11.26 -0.65
C LEU A 288 15.85 -11.80 -1.47
N ASP A 289 16.88 -10.98 -1.68
CA ASP A 289 18.10 -11.35 -2.42
C ASP A 289 18.69 -12.72 -1.98
N ASP A 290 18.66 -13.05 -0.69
CA ASP A 290 19.30 -14.23 -0.08
C ASP A 290 18.36 -15.11 0.74
N LYS A 291 17.16 -14.63 1.10
CA LYS A 291 16.22 -15.30 2.01
C LYS A 291 14.78 -15.21 1.52
N LEU A 292 13.92 -16.09 2.01
CA LEU A 292 12.47 -15.95 1.89
C LEU A 292 11.92 -15.23 3.13
N CYS A 293 11.26 -14.09 2.98
CA CYS A 293 10.56 -13.43 4.07
C CYS A 293 9.09 -13.89 4.13
N ALA A 294 8.73 -14.58 5.20
CA ALA A 294 7.37 -14.91 5.58
C ALA A 294 6.75 -13.77 6.40
N ILE A 295 5.51 -13.42 6.08
CA ILE A 295 4.71 -12.45 6.82
C ILE A 295 3.65 -13.25 7.60
N THR A 296 3.70 -13.17 8.93
CA THR A 296 2.78 -13.86 9.84
C THR A 296 2.09 -12.85 10.76
N TYR A 297 1.13 -13.31 11.57
CA TYR A 297 0.53 -12.47 12.60
C TYR A 297 1.52 -12.07 13.72
N GLU A 298 2.67 -12.75 13.82
CA GLU A 298 3.74 -12.45 14.78
C GLU A 298 4.75 -11.44 14.22
N GLY A 299 4.65 -11.12 12.93
CA GLY A 299 5.50 -10.18 12.21
C GLY A 299 6.25 -10.83 11.06
N PHE A 300 7.39 -10.22 10.70
CA PHE A 300 8.24 -10.67 9.60
C PHE A 300 9.27 -11.71 10.07
N GLN A 301 9.26 -12.88 9.45
CA GLN A 301 10.23 -13.96 9.66
C GLN A 301 11.01 -14.20 8.38
N THR A 302 12.34 -14.19 8.44
CA THR A 302 13.21 -14.57 7.32
C THR A 302 13.62 -16.02 7.44
N ILE A 303 13.58 -16.74 6.31
CA ILE A 303 13.97 -18.13 6.17
C ILE A 303 15.13 -18.19 5.19
N ASP A 304 16.24 -18.75 5.62
CA ASP A 304 17.33 -19.11 4.72
C ASP A 304 16.95 -20.37 3.94
N ILE A 305 16.96 -20.30 2.60
CA ILE A 305 16.43 -21.38 1.75
C ILE A 305 17.36 -22.60 1.71
N GLU A 306 18.66 -22.42 2.00
CA GLU A 306 19.65 -23.49 1.95
C GLU A 306 19.76 -24.22 3.30
N THR A 307 19.76 -23.48 4.40
CA THR A 307 19.89 -24.02 5.76
C THR A 307 18.56 -24.27 6.46
N LEU A 308 17.47 -23.67 5.96
CA LEU A 308 16.12 -23.69 6.54
C LEU A 308 16.04 -23.04 7.94
N GLU A 309 17.03 -22.22 8.29
CA GLU A 309 17.02 -21.48 9.55
C GLU A 309 15.99 -20.34 9.52
N LEU A 310 15.20 -20.26 10.59
CA LEU A 310 14.18 -19.23 10.82
C LEU A 310 14.74 -18.13 11.73
N GLN A 311 14.62 -16.88 11.29
CA GLN A 311 15.05 -15.69 12.03
C GLN A 311 13.97 -14.60 11.95
N HIS A 312 13.94 -13.67 12.91
CA HIS A 312 13.12 -12.47 12.77
C HIS A 312 13.80 -11.48 11.82
N LEU A 313 13.02 -10.81 10.97
CA LEU A 313 13.57 -9.78 10.08
C LEU A 313 14.10 -8.56 10.86
N LEU A 314 13.40 -8.18 11.94
CA LEU A 314 13.71 -6.99 12.74
C LEU A 314 14.50 -7.39 13.98
N ASP A 315 15.66 -6.76 14.20
CA ASP A 315 16.44 -6.96 15.42
C ASP A 315 15.94 -6.07 16.55
N VAL A 316 14.90 -6.55 17.20
CA VAL A 316 14.26 -5.87 18.34
C VAL A 316 15.15 -5.83 19.58
N MET A 317 16.13 -6.73 19.67
CA MET A 317 17.06 -6.82 20.79
C MET A 317 18.23 -5.85 20.60
N GLY A 318 18.74 -5.74 19.37
CA GLY A 318 19.80 -4.80 18.99
C GLY A 318 19.34 -3.36 18.73
N ASP A 319 18.07 -3.14 18.36
CA ASP A 319 17.51 -1.81 18.09
C ASP A 319 16.16 -1.58 18.77
N GLU A 320 16.14 -0.76 19.82
CA GLU A 320 14.90 -0.45 20.54
C GLU A 320 13.89 0.33 19.69
N ARG A 321 14.34 1.00 18.62
CA ARG A 321 13.47 1.83 17.77
C ARG A 321 12.50 1.01 16.93
N VAL A 322 12.75 -0.29 16.75
CA VAL A 322 11.87 -1.23 16.03
C VAL A 322 10.97 -2.06 16.96
N ARG A 323 11.10 -1.94 18.29
CA ARG A 323 10.27 -2.67 19.27
C ARG A 323 8.77 -2.45 19.10
N PHE A 324 8.36 -1.30 18.57
CA PHE A 324 6.95 -1.02 18.29
C PHE A 324 6.31 -2.07 17.38
N ALA A 325 7.09 -2.72 16.50
CA ALA A 325 6.61 -3.76 15.60
C ALA A 325 6.08 -5.00 16.36
N ARG A 326 6.65 -5.34 17.53
CA ARG A 326 6.17 -6.44 18.38
C ARG A 326 5.02 -6.04 19.30
N GLU A 327 5.02 -4.80 19.79
CA GLU A 327 4.12 -4.38 20.86
C GLU A 327 2.77 -3.83 20.38
N VAL A 328 2.61 -3.53 19.09
CA VAL A 328 1.41 -2.85 18.57
C VAL A 328 0.44 -3.82 17.87
N GLY A 329 0.71 -5.14 17.85
CA GLY A 329 -0.16 -6.07 17.10
C GLY A 329 -0.29 -5.62 15.65
N VAL A 330 0.84 -5.13 15.11
CA VAL A 330 0.89 -4.46 13.83
C VAL A 330 0.78 -5.53 12.78
N ASP A 331 -0.36 -5.61 12.10
CA ASP A 331 -0.44 -6.45 10.93
C ASP A 331 0.63 -5.95 9.96
N SER A 332 1.61 -6.83 9.74
CA SER A 332 2.67 -6.61 8.79
C SER A 332 2.02 -6.73 7.42
N LEU A 333 2.07 -5.66 6.63
CA LEU A 333 1.31 -5.57 5.39
C LEU A 333 2.20 -5.87 4.19
N ASP A 334 3.36 -5.22 4.13
CA ASP A 334 4.21 -5.30 2.95
C ASP A 334 5.70 -4.98 3.26
N LEU A 335 6.59 -5.33 2.33
CA LEU A 335 7.98 -4.93 2.31
C LEU A 335 8.48 -4.70 0.88
N PHE A 336 9.43 -3.80 0.71
CA PHE A 336 10.08 -3.51 -0.58
C PHE A 336 11.60 -3.52 -0.40
N GLN A 337 12.28 -4.46 -1.05
CA GLN A 337 13.73 -4.50 -1.08
C GLN A 337 14.26 -3.57 -2.19
N VAL A 338 15.20 -2.71 -1.82
CA VAL A 338 16.01 -1.91 -2.75
C VAL A 338 17.50 -2.19 -2.47
N PRO A 339 18.44 -1.77 -3.34
CA PRO A 339 19.86 -2.00 -3.08
C PRO A 339 20.29 -1.52 -1.69
N GLY A 340 20.73 -2.45 -0.84
CA GLY A 340 21.30 -2.19 0.49
C GLY A 340 20.30 -2.02 1.64
N ARG A 341 18.99 -1.93 1.40
CA ARG A 341 17.99 -1.68 2.46
C ARG A 341 16.60 -2.18 2.10
N ILE A 342 15.72 -2.29 3.10
CA ILE A 342 14.35 -2.77 2.94
C ILE A 342 13.39 -1.76 3.55
N LEU A 343 12.36 -1.35 2.81
CA LEU A 343 11.24 -0.58 3.36
C LEU A 343 10.22 -1.57 3.90
N VAL A 344 9.92 -1.49 5.18
CA VAL A 344 8.93 -2.35 5.83
C VAL A 344 7.66 -1.55 6.10
N CYS A 345 6.54 -2.01 5.56
CA CYS A 345 5.23 -1.39 5.67
C CYS A 345 4.35 -2.10 6.68
N PHE A 346 3.84 -1.30 7.60
CA PHE A 346 2.95 -1.66 8.68
C PHE A 346 1.59 -0.98 8.51
N ASN A 347 0.59 -1.40 9.28
CA ASN A 347 -0.74 -0.76 9.32
C ASN A 347 -0.73 0.77 9.52
N ASP A 348 0.18 1.29 10.34
CA ASP A 348 0.19 2.72 10.74
C ASP A 348 1.42 3.49 10.21
N CYS A 349 2.45 2.79 9.74
CA CYS A 349 3.69 3.45 9.29
C CYS A 349 4.53 2.60 8.33
N ALA A 350 5.61 3.16 7.82
CA ALA A 350 6.73 2.42 7.25
C ALA A 350 8.07 2.93 7.77
N ILE A 351 9.06 2.04 7.77
CA ILE A 351 10.45 2.34 8.15
C ILE A 351 11.43 1.69 7.18
N TRP A 352 12.55 2.35 6.96
CA TRP A 352 13.71 1.73 6.33
C TRP A 352 14.48 0.90 7.36
N ILE A 353 14.90 -0.30 6.97
CA ILE A 353 15.81 -1.14 7.73
C ILE A 353 17.02 -1.54 6.88
N ASP A 354 18.14 -1.79 7.56
CA ASP A 354 19.30 -2.44 6.95
C ASP A 354 19.06 -3.95 6.80
N ARG A 355 20.04 -4.66 6.21
CA ARG A 355 19.97 -6.13 6.04
C ARG A 355 20.04 -6.91 7.37
N ASN A 356 20.45 -6.26 8.45
CA ASN A 356 20.53 -6.87 9.78
C ASN A 356 19.24 -6.64 10.60
N GLY A 357 18.26 -5.90 10.07
CA GLY A 357 17.01 -5.63 10.75
C GLY A 357 17.00 -4.38 11.63
N HIS A 358 18.02 -3.54 11.57
CA HIS A 358 18.07 -2.28 12.32
C HIS A 358 17.41 -1.15 11.55
N MET A 359 16.76 -0.22 12.26
CA MET A 359 16.16 0.96 11.64
C MET A 359 17.23 1.89 11.07
N MET A 360 17.06 2.27 9.81
CA MET A 360 17.91 3.26 9.15
C MET A 360 17.38 4.67 9.37
N GLY A 361 18.27 5.57 9.78
CA GLY A 361 17.89 6.94 10.13
C GLY A 361 16.88 6.99 11.27
N ASN A 362 16.11 8.08 11.35
CA ASN A 362 15.05 8.29 12.34
C ASN A 362 13.70 8.61 11.70
N THR A 363 13.59 8.50 10.37
CA THR A 363 12.37 8.82 9.63
C THR A 363 11.38 7.66 9.74
N LYS A 364 10.15 8.00 10.11
CA LYS A 364 9.00 7.10 9.99
C LYS A 364 8.01 7.73 9.03
N ILE A 365 7.57 6.97 8.04
CA ILE A 365 6.50 7.38 7.14
C ILE A 365 5.20 7.04 7.87
N LEU A 366 4.35 8.02 8.15
CA LEU A 366 3.13 7.81 8.92
C LEU A 366 1.91 7.90 7.99
N TRP A 367 1.11 6.85 7.96
CA TRP A 367 -0.12 6.83 7.17
C TRP A 367 -1.19 7.71 7.82
N GLN A 368 -1.89 8.51 7.01
CA GLN A 368 -3.07 9.24 7.48
C GLN A 368 -4.32 8.34 7.46
N GLY A 369 -4.36 7.45 6.48
CA GLY A 369 -5.39 6.47 6.21
C GLY A 369 -5.14 5.09 6.80
N LYS A 370 -5.88 4.11 6.26
CA LYS A 370 -5.68 2.68 6.53
C LYS A 370 -5.38 1.95 5.24
N PRO A 371 -4.14 2.06 4.73
CA PRO A 371 -3.78 1.46 3.46
C PRO A 371 -3.96 -0.06 3.50
N THR A 372 -4.52 -0.59 2.42
CA THR A 372 -4.73 -2.04 2.22
C THR A 372 -3.75 -2.62 1.22
N SER A 373 -3.04 -1.77 0.49
CA SER A 373 -2.04 -2.18 -0.51
C SER A 373 -0.99 -1.09 -0.68
N PHE A 374 0.21 -1.50 -1.05
CA PHE A 374 1.35 -0.61 -1.24
C PHE A 374 2.03 -0.85 -2.58
N ALA A 375 2.72 0.18 -3.08
CA ALA A 375 3.65 0.05 -4.19
C ALA A 375 4.79 1.06 -4.03
N LEU A 376 6.03 0.64 -4.29
CA LEU A 376 7.17 1.54 -4.34
C LEU A 376 7.46 1.93 -5.80
N LEU A 377 7.25 3.21 -6.13
CA LEU A 377 7.58 3.79 -7.43
C LEU A 377 8.77 4.73 -7.30
N ASP A 378 9.95 4.25 -7.72
CA ASP A 378 11.22 4.95 -7.53
C ASP A 378 11.44 5.32 -6.05
N GLN A 379 11.55 6.61 -5.72
CA GLN A 379 11.65 7.08 -4.33
C GLN A 379 10.31 7.23 -3.61
N TYR A 380 9.18 7.01 -4.27
CA TYR A 380 7.85 7.29 -3.72
C TYR A 380 7.14 6.02 -3.27
N ILE A 381 6.75 5.96 -2.00
CA ILE A 381 5.88 4.91 -1.49
C ILE A 381 4.42 5.35 -1.67
N VAL A 382 3.68 4.52 -2.39
CA VAL A 382 2.26 4.69 -2.67
C VAL A 382 1.48 3.78 -1.74
N ALA A 383 0.64 4.37 -0.90
CA ALA A 383 -0.20 3.69 0.07
C ALA A 383 -1.66 3.89 -0.34
N ALA A 384 -2.32 2.82 -0.78
CA ALA A 384 -3.67 2.88 -1.30
C ALA A 384 -4.68 2.36 -0.28
N GLU A 385 -5.73 3.14 -0.05
CA GLU A 385 -6.93 2.72 0.65
C GLU A 385 -8.18 2.93 -0.22
N PRO A 386 -9.35 2.39 0.15
CA PRO A 386 -10.53 2.43 -0.73
C PRO A 386 -10.99 3.82 -1.16
N SER A 387 -10.72 4.87 -0.39
CA SER A 387 -11.20 6.24 -0.68
C SER A 387 -10.14 7.17 -1.30
N PHE A 388 -8.86 6.86 -1.14
CA PHE A 388 -7.77 7.68 -1.66
C PHE A 388 -6.44 6.93 -1.62
N ILE A 389 -5.46 7.49 -2.33
CA ILE A 389 -4.08 7.04 -2.33
C ILE A 389 -3.23 8.16 -1.76
N GLU A 390 -2.39 7.83 -0.78
CA GLU A 390 -1.33 8.69 -0.27
C GLU A 390 -0.02 8.36 -0.98
N VAL A 391 0.71 9.39 -1.39
CA VAL A 391 2.03 9.27 -2.00
C VAL A 391 3.00 9.99 -1.08
N HIS A 392 3.96 9.24 -0.54
CA HIS A 392 5.00 9.78 0.32
C HIS A 392 6.35 9.66 -0.35
N ASP A 393 7.19 10.66 -0.13
CA ASP A 393 8.62 10.53 -0.40
C ASP A 393 9.23 9.59 0.66
N ALA A 394 9.86 8.51 0.21
CA ALA A 394 10.30 7.44 1.10
C ALA A 394 11.50 7.83 1.97
N GLU A 395 12.27 8.87 1.61
CA GLU A 395 13.43 9.33 2.41
C GLU A 395 13.01 10.29 3.52
N SER A 396 12.22 11.29 3.17
CA SER A 396 11.74 12.32 4.10
C SER A 396 10.55 11.86 4.94
N GLY A 397 9.74 10.96 4.39
CA GLY A 397 8.46 10.50 4.93
C GLY A 397 7.29 11.47 4.69
N ASP A 398 7.55 12.58 4.02
CA ASP A 398 6.55 13.62 3.78
C ASP A 398 5.50 13.15 2.77
N CYS A 399 4.23 13.45 3.05
CA CYS A 399 3.15 13.23 2.10
C CYS A 399 3.24 14.31 1.02
N VAL A 400 3.55 13.90 -0.21
CA VAL A 400 3.79 14.82 -1.33
C VAL A 400 2.60 14.90 -2.29
N GLN A 401 1.71 13.91 -2.27
CA GLN A 401 0.52 13.91 -3.11
C GLN A 401 -0.58 13.01 -2.56
N VAL A 402 -1.82 13.37 -2.88
CA VAL A 402 -3.02 12.56 -2.63
C VAL A 402 -3.80 12.40 -3.92
N ILE A 403 -4.19 11.17 -4.25
CA ILE A 403 -5.08 10.87 -5.38
C ILE A 403 -6.40 10.36 -4.82
N ARG A 404 -7.48 11.12 -5.00
CA ARG A 404 -8.82 10.75 -4.51
C ARG A 404 -9.56 9.87 -5.51
N GLY A 405 -10.45 9.02 -4.99
CA GLY A 405 -11.27 8.13 -5.81
C GLY A 405 -12.26 7.35 -4.96
N GLU A 406 -12.94 6.40 -5.58
CA GLU A 406 -13.92 5.55 -4.91
C GLU A 406 -13.60 4.08 -5.16
N ASN A 407 -13.62 3.29 -4.10
CA ASN A 407 -13.26 1.87 -4.10
C ASN A 407 -11.93 1.61 -4.84
N ILE A 408 -10.92 2.41 -4.50
CA ILE A 408 -9.61 2.33 -5.13
C ILE A 408 -8.91 1.04 -4.72
N ARG A 409 -8.37 0.34 -5.73
CA ARG A 409 -7.53 -0.84 -5.54
C ARG A 409 -6.32 -0.75 -6.44
N LEU A 410 -5.13 -1.02 -5.87
CA LEU A 410 -3.96 -1.29 -6.69
C LEU A 410 -4.18 -2.60 -7.42
N VAL A 411 -3.90 -2.61 -8.71
CA VAL A 411 -3.84 -3.82 -9.51
C VAL A 411 -2.56 -4.54 -9.08
N PRO A 412 -2.65 -5.69 -8.37
CA PRO A 412 -1.45 -6.35 -7.87
C PRO A 412 -0.59 -6.75 -9.05
N VAL A 413 0.61 -6.17 -9.16
CA VAL A 413 1.61 -6.61 -10.12
C VAL A 413 2.61 -7.46 -9.37
N GLU A 414 2.90 -8.63 -9.90
CA GLU A 414 3.84 -9.54 -9.29
C GLU A 414 5.24 -8.91 -9.19
N ARG A 415 5.85 -9.02 -8.00
CA ARG A 415 7.03 -8.24 -7.63
C ARG A 415 8.26 -8.61 -8.46
N GLY A 416 9.09 -7.61 -8.76
CA GLY A 416 10.40 -7.82 -9.41
C GLY A 416 10.32 -8.16 -10.90
N LEU A 417 9.13 -8.19 -11.48
CA LEU A 417 8.91 -8.51 -12.89
C LEU A 417 8.17 -7.42 -13.65
N ASP A 418 7.82 -6.29 -13.04
CA ASP A 418 7.22 -5.17 -13.77
C ASP A 418 8.24 -4.59 -14.76
N PRO A 419 8.06 -4.81 -16.07
CA PRO A 419 8.98 -4.28 -17.07
C PRO A 419 8.82 -2.76 -17.25
N ARG A 420 7.72 -2.17 -16.76
CA ARG A 420 7.45 -0.74 -16.78
C ARG A 420 7.85 -0.15 -15.44
N ARG A 421 9.16 0.00 -15.25
CA ARG A 421 9.70 0.81 -14.14
C ARG A 421 8.90 2.12 -14.07
N ASN A 422 8.40 2.44 -12.88
CA ASN A 422 7.71 3.70 -12.56
C ASN A 422 6.28 3.84 -13.09
N ARG A 423 5.55 2.74 -13.28
CA ARG A 423 4.10 2.79 -13.55
C ARG A 423 3.33 1.83 -12.64
N LEU A 424 2.07 2.15 -12.42
CA LEU A 424 1.14 1.43 -11.58
C LEU A 424 -0.23 1.50 -12.25
N VAL A 425 -1.02 0.44 -12.15
CA VAL A 425 -2.44 0.50 -12.56
C VAL A 425 -3.32 0.48 -11.32
N ILE A 426 -4.31 1.35 -11.33
CA ILE A 426 -5.32 1.45 -10.28
C ILE A 426 -6.70 1.23 -10.88
N LEU A 427 -7.56 0.61 -10.09
CA LEU A 427 -8.98 0.47 -10.37
C LEU A 427 -9.75 1.37 -9.41
N SER A 428 -10.73 2.11 -9.93
CA SER A 428 -11.73 2.84 -9.13
C SER A 428 -13.10 2.54 -9.70
N GLY A 429 -13.79 1.61 -9.07
CA GLY A 429 -15.02 1.01 -9.62
C GLY A 429 -14.75 0.32 -10.96
N ASP A 430 -15.48 0.76 -12.00
CA ASP A 430 -15.39 0.25 -13.36
C ASP A 430 -14.30 0.95 -14.19
N ARG A 431 -13.49 1.84 -13.60
CA ARG A 431 -12.47 2.63 -14.29
C ARG A 431 -11.08 2.10 -14.00
N MET A 432 -10.29 1.95 -15.05
CA MET A 432 -8.87 1.65 -14.98
C MET A 432 -8.06 2.89 -15.34
N SER A 433 -7.07 3.21 -14.50
CA SER A 433 -6.14 4.32 -14.72
C SER A 433 -4.70 3.86 -14.51
N GLU A 434 -3.78 4.46 -15.24
CA GLU A 434 -2.34 4.33 -15.03
C GLU A 434 -1.86 5.51 -14.19
N VAL A 435 -1.06 5.21 -13.16
CA VAL A 435 -0.33 6.16 -12.34
C VAL A 435 1.14 6.02 -12.68
N PHE A 436 1.82 7.12 -12.97
CA PHE A 436 3.21 7.12 -13.44
C PHE A 436 3.93 8.42 -13.05
N LEU A 437 5.26 8.39 -12.98
CA LEU A 437 6.10 9.58 -12.77
C LEU A 437 6.07 10.54 -13.98
#